data_AF-U1MHE2-F1
#
_entry.id   AF-U1MHE2-F1
#
_cell.length_a   1.000
_cell.length_b   1.000
_cell.length_c   1.000
_cell.angle_alpha   90.00
_cell.angle_beta   90.00
_cell.angle_gamma   90.00
#
_symmetry.space_group_name_H-M   'P 1'
#
loop_
_entity.id
_entity.type
_entity.pdbx_description
1 polymer ?
#
loop_
_entity_poly.entity_id
_entity_poly.type
_entity_poly.pdbx_seq_one_letter_code
_entity_poly.pdbx_strand_id
1 'polypeptide(L)'
;MIEAVQYRFGAHTTADDPTVYREESEVERWKQKDPIPRFETFLRDQGILDDERVATIEQAVEDEVADVITTAEEMREPDPAEMFASVYESMPGRLDDQLRYLSRLREEHGDDTLTDD
;
A
#
# COMPACT_ATOMS: atom_id res chain seq x y z
N MET A 1 -8.60 -6.11 -26.21
CA MET A 1 -8.09 -4.98 -25.42
C MET A 1 -9.27 -4.24 -24.84
N ILE A 2 -9.18 -3.78 -23.59
CA ILE A 2 -10.20 -2.97 -22.92
C ILE A 2 -9.50 -1.72 -22.39
N GLU A 3 -10.10 -0.56 -22.59
CA GLU A 3 -9.65 0.71 -22.01
C GLU A 3 -10.72 1.22 -21.04
N ALA A 4 -10.33 1.38 -19.77
CA ALA A 4 -11.20 1.95 -18.74
C ALA A 4 -10.80 3.40 -18.48
N VAL A 5 -11.59 4.34 -19.00
CA VAL A 5 -11.35 5.77 -18.81
C VAL A 5 -11.74 6.16 -17.38
N GLN A 6 -10.74 6.50 -16.57
CA GLN A 6 -10.87 6.79 -15.14
C GLN A 6 -10.03 8.01 -14.74
N TYR A 7 -10.11 8.40 -13.46
CA TYR A 7 -9.41 9.56 -12.93
C TYR A 7 -8.84 9.31 -11.53
N ARG A 8 -7.60 9.76 -11.30
CA ARG A 8 -6.94 9.71 -9.99
C ARG A 8 -7.20 11.00 -9.23
N PHE A 9 -8.05 10.97 -8.21
CA PHE A 9 -8.36 12.17 -7.41
C PHE A 9 -7.13 12.69 -6.65
N GLY A 10 -6.36 11.79 -6.03
CA GLY A 10 -5.15 12.15 -5.28
C GLY A 10 -3.94 12.48 -6.16
N ALA A 11 -2.84 12.82 -5.48
CA ALA A 11 -1.52 12.96 -6.08
C ALA A 11 -1.04 11.64 -6.70
N HIS A 12 0.04 11.68 -7.49
CA HIS A 12 0.62 10.45 -8.05
C HIS A 12 1.12 9.51 -6.96
N THR A 13 1.77 10.07 -5.95
CA THR A 13 2.29 9.41 -4.76
C THR A 13 2.29 10.41 -3.60
N THR A 14 2.70 10.00 -2.40
CA THR A 14 2.88 10.90 -1.26
C THR A 14 4.00 11.93 -1.43
N ALA A 15 4.92 11.71 -2.38
CA ALA A 15 6.03 12.63 -2.68
C ALA A 15 5.71 13.63 -3.82
N ASP A 16 4.48 13.63 -4.32
CA ASP A 16 4.08 14.39 -5.51
C ASP A 16 3.18 15.57 -5.16
N ASP A 17 3.39 16.71 -5.83
CA ASP A 17 2.51 17.88 -5.77
C ASP A 17 1.74 18.01 -7.09
N PRO A 18 0.44 17.63 -7.12
CA PRO A 18 -0.34 17.71 -8.34
C PRO A 18 -0.66 19.13 -8.80
N THR A 19 -0.56 20.14 -7.93
CA THR A 19 -0.95 21.52 -8.27
C THR A 19 -0.04 22.14 -9.31
N VAL A 20 1.17 21.59 -9.53
CA VAL A 20 2.12 22.07 -10.53
C VAL A 20 1.75 21.66 -11.97
N TYR A 21 0.85 20.68 -12.14
CA TYR A 21 0.56 20.11 -13.46
C TYR A 21 -0.94 19.86 -13.74
N ARG A 22 -1.84 20.10 -12.79
CA ARG A 22 -3.29 20.05 -13.04
C ARG A 22 -4.06 21.06 -12.22
N GLU A 23 -5.19 21.48 -12.79
CA GLU A 23 -6.13 22.40 -12.14
C GLU A 23 -7.07 21.66 -11.20
N GLU A 24 -7.38 22.26 -10.05
CA GLU A 24 -8.35 21.72 -9.10
C GLU A 24 -9.74 21.53 -9.73
N SER A 25 -10.13 22.46 -10.63
CA SER A 25 -11.40 22.38 -11.36
C SER A 25 -11.54 21.11 -12.22
N GLU A 26 -10.42 20.57 -12.72
CA GLU A 26 -10.43 19.32 -13.46
C GLU A 26 -10.78 18.15 -12.52
N VAL A 27 -10.17 18.11 -11.33
CA VAL A 27 -10.41 17.09 -10.32
C VAL A 27 -11.87 17.10 -9.88
N GLU A 28 -12.43 18.28 -9.59
CA GLU A 28 -13.82 18.42 -9.18
C GLU A 28 -14.81 17.95 -10.25
N ARG A 29 -14.53 18.23 -11.53
CA ARG A 29 -15.35 17.70 -12.64
C ARG A 29 -15.35 16.17 -12.68
N TRP A 30 -14.24 15.53 -12.29
CA TRP A 30 -14.14 14.08 -12.26
C TRP A 30 -14.73 13.45 -10.99
N LYS A 31 -14.68 14.13 -9.84
CA LYS A 31 -15.37 13.70 -8.62
C LYS A 31 -16.89 13.57 -8.81
N GLN A 32 -17.48 14.40 -9.67
CA GLN A 32 -18.89 14.24 -10.07
C GLN A 32 -19.19 12.92 -10.81
N LYS A 33 -18.16 12.18 -11.24
CA LYS A 33 -18.25 10.88 -11.89
C LYS A 33 -17.78 9.74 -11.00
N ASP A 34 -17.65 9.98 -9.70
CA ASP A 34 -17.21 8.97 -8.73
C ASP A 34 -18.07 7.70 -8.85
N PRO A 35 -17.47 6.52 -9.09
CA PRO A 35 -18.20 5.28 -9.24
C PRO A 35 -18.92 4.84 -7.95
N ILE A 36 -18.43 5.22 -6.77
CA ILE A 36 -19.00 4.78 -5.48
C ILE A 36 -20.43 5.31 -5.29
N PRO A 37 -20.68 6.64 -5.18
CA PRO A 37 -22.03 7.16 -4.99
C PRO A 37 -22.95 6.85 -6.17
N ARG A 38 -22.39 6.72 -7.39
CA ARG A 38 -23.14 6.34 -8.59
C ARG A 38 -23.70 4.92 -8.47
N PHE A 39 -22.87 3.97 -8.04
CA PHE A 39 -23.30 2.58 -7.89
C PHE A 39 -24.14 2.37 -6.63
N GLU A 40 -23.84 3.10 -5.54
CA GLU A 40 -24.65 3.12 -4.33
C GLU A 40 -26.09 3.55 -4.64
N THR A 41 -26.27 4.67 -5.37
CA THR A 41 -27.60 5.13 -5.81
C THR A 41 -28.34 4.05 -6.58
N PHE A 42 -27.66 3.40 -7.55
CA PHE A 42 -28.25 2.30 -8.30
C PHE A 42 -28.70 1.15 -7.39
N LEU A 43 -27.87 0.72 -6.44
CA LEU A 43 -28.22 -0.38 -5.54
C LEU A 43 -29.37 -0.04 -4.60
N ARG A 44 -29.46 1.21 -4.13
CA ARG A 44 -30.57 1.72 -3.34
C ARG A 44 -31.87 1.75 -4.14
N ASP A 45 -31.82 2.21 -5.38
CA ASP A 45 -32.98 2.20 -6.29
C ASP A 45 -33.47 0.77 -6.59
N GLN A 46 -32.58 -0.22 -6.54
CA GLN A 46 -32.94 -1.64 -6.66
C GLN A 46 -33.40 -2.28 -5.34
N GLY A 47 -33.38 -1.54 -4.22
CA GLY A 47 -33.71 -2.08 -2.88
C GLY A 47 -32.71 -3.11 -2.36
N ILE A 48 -31.48 -3.12 -2.90
CA ILE A 48 -30.41 -4.06 -2.51
C ILE A 48 -29.61 -3.50 -1.33
N LEU A 49 -29.50 -2.17 -1.26
CA LEU A 49 -28.71 -1.44 -0.29
C LEU A 49 -29.59 -0.42 0.46
N ASP A 50 -29.38 -0.30 1.76
CA ASP A 50 -30.00 0.67 2.65
C ASP A 50 -28.95 1.25 3.61
N ASP A 51 -29.35 2.20 4.46
CA ASP A 51 -28.42 2.90 5.36
C ASP A 51 -27.82 1.96 6.42
N GLU A 52 -28.59 1.00 6.93
CA GLU A 52 -28.12 0.02 7.90
C GLU A 52 -27.02 -0.85 7.30
N ARG A 53 -27.22 -1.30 6.06
CA ARG A 53 -26.24 -2.13 5.34
C ARG A 53 -25.01 -1.34 4.93
N VAL A 54 -25.13 -0.07 4.57
CA VAL A 54 -23.97 0.81 4.33
C VAL A 54 -23.15 0.94 5.60
N ALA A 55 -23.78 1.32 6.72
CA ALA A 55 -23.09 1.47 8.00
C ALA A 55 -22.41 0.16 8.46
N THR A 56 -23.06 -0.97 8.23
CA THR A 56 -22.48 -2.30 8.52
C THR A 56 -21.23 -2.57 7.68
N ILE A 57 -21.24 -2.22 6.39
CA ILE A 57 -20.08 -2.39 5.50
C ILE A 57 -18.96 -1.45 5.92
N GLU A 58 -19.26 -0.18 6.20
CA GLU A 58 -18.27 0.80 6.65
C GLU A 58 -17.58 0.35 7.93
N GLN A 59 -18.34 -0.05 8.96
CA GLN A 59 -17.78 -0.54 10.20
C GLN A 59 -16.90 -1.79 9.99
N ALA A 60 -17.37 -2.75 9.18
CA ALA A 60 -16.60 -3.96 8.92
C ALA A 60 -15.27 -3.66 8.21
N VAL A 61 -15.27 -2.71 7.27
CA VAL A 61 -14.04 -2.26 6.58
C VAL A 61 -13.11 -1.51 7.53
N GLU A 62 -13.64 -0.64 8.39
CA GLU A 62 -12.85 0.07 9.40
C GLU A 62 -12.16 -0.90 10.36
N ASP A 63 -12.91 -1.87 10.89
CA ASP A 63 -12.40 -2.90 11.79
C ASP A 63 -11.31 -3.75 11.09
N GLU A 64 -11.56 -4.19 9.86
CA GLU A 64 -10.58 -4.99 9.09
C GLU A 64 -9.29 -4.20 8.83
N VAL A 65 -9.39 -2.93 8.43
CA VAL A 65 -8.21 -2.09 8.19
C VAL A 65 -7.44 -1.85 9.48
N ALA A 66 -8.12 -1.61 10.60
CA ALA A 66 -7.47 -1.42 11.91
C ALA A 66 -6.72 -2.67 12.37
N ASP A 67 -7.33 -3.84 12.22
CA ASP A 67 -6.72 -5.14 12.54
C ASP A 67 -5.50 -5.43 11.65
N VAL A 68 -5.59 -5.12 10.35
CA VAL A 68 -4.47 -5.29 9.41
C VAL A 68 -3.32 -4.35 9.74
N ILE A 69 -3.59 -3.09 10.09
CA ILE A 69 -2.55 -2.14 10.52
C ILE A 69 -1.87 -2.64 11.79
N THR A 70 -2.65 -3.05 12.80
CA THR A 70 -2.10 -3.57 14.06
C THR A 70 -1.22 -4.80 13.80
N THR A 71 -1.71 -5.73 13.00
CA THR A 71 -0.94 -6.93 12.61
C THR A 71 0.35 -6.55 11.91
N ALA A 72 0.32 -5.57 11.00
CA ALA A 72 1.49 -5.11 10.25
C ALA A 72 2.52 -4.42 11.14
N GLU A 73 2.08 -3.61 12.10
CA GLU A 73 2.95 -2.94 13.07
C GLU A 73 3.59 -3.91 14.08
N GLU A 74 2.92 -5.02 14.39
CA GLU A 74 3.45 -6.10 15.23
C GLU A 74 4.41 -7.04 14.49
N MET A 75 4.51 -6.94 13.16
CA MET A 75 5.45 -7.76 12.40
C MET A 75 6.88 -7.42 12.79
N ARG A 76 7.67 -8.45 13.13
CA ARG A 76 9.11 -8.28 13.33
C ARG A 76 9.73 -7.69 12.07
N GLU A 77 10.72 -6.83 12.25
CA GLU A 77 11.56 -6.42 11.14
C GLU A 77 12.24 -7.66 10.51
N PRO A 78 12.33 -7.71 9.17
CA PRO A 78 13.01 -8.79 8.49
C PRO A 78 14.49 -8.80 8.90
N ASP A 79 15.09 -9.99 9.01
CA ASP A 79 16.53 -10.06 9.23
C ASP A 79 17.23 -9.44 8.00
N PRO A 80 18.18 -8.51 8.16
CA PRO A 80 18.94 -7.96 7.04
C PRO A 80 19.53 -9.03 6.09
N ALA A 81 19.88 -10.22 6.60
CA ALA A 81 20.31 -11.35 5.79
C ALA A 81 19.28 -11.81 4.74
N GLU A 82 17.98 -11.56 4.97
CA GLU A 82 16.89 -11.92 4.04
C GLU A 82 17.01 -11.17 2.70
N MET A 83 17.73 -10.03 2.63
CA MET A 83 17.95 -9.29 1.37
C MET A 83 18.65 -10.13 0.28
N PHE A 84 19.37 -11.20 0.67
CA PHE A 84 20.08 -12.09 -0.25
C PHE A 84 19.27 -13.31 -0.68
N ALA A 85 18.20 -13.66 0.03
CA ALA A 85 17.57 -14.99 -0.06
C ALA A 85 16.80 -15.22 -1.37
N SER A 86 16.21 -14.17 -1.96
CA SER A 86 15.24 -14.29 -3.06
C SER A 86 15.71 -13.68 -4.39
N VAL A 87 17.02 -13.44 -4.55
CA VAL A 87 17.59 -12.84 -5.77
C VAL A 87 17.64 -13.83 -6.93
N TYR A 88 17.89 -15.10 -6.63
CA TYR A 88 17.93 -16.22 -7.58
C TYR A 88 17.23 -17.43 -6.94
N GLU A 89 16.85 -18.42 -7.76
CA GLU A 89 16.32 -19.71 -7.25
C GLU A 89 17.28 -20.37 -6.25
N SER A 90 18.59 -20.30 -6.52
CA SER A 90 19.65 -20.75 -5.62
C SER A 90 20.72 -19.68 -5.48
N MET A 91 21.21 -19.44 -4.26
CA MET A 91 22.21 -18.41 -3.98
C MET A 91 23.55 -18.70 -4.71
N PRO A 92 23.99 -17.85 -5.65
CA PRO A 92 25.30 -17.98 -6.27
C PRO A 92 26.41 -17.66 -5.27
N GLY A 93 27.60 -18.22 -5.46
CA GLY A 93 28.72 -18.06 -4.52
C GLY A 93 29.10 -16.60 -4.21
N ARG A 94 28.94 -15.68 -5.17
CA ARG A 94 29.19 -14.25 -4.92
C ARG A 94 28.22 -13.61 -3.93
N LEU A 95 26.96 -14.06 -3.88
CA LEU A 95 26.00 -13.58 -2.90
C LEU A 95 26.25 -14.22 -1.53
N ASP A 96 26.71 -15.48 -1.49
CA ASP A 96 27.17 -16.12 -0.24
C ASP A 96 28.37 -15.36 0.36
N ASP A 97 29.34 -14.96 -0.46
CA ASP A 97 30.47 -14.14 -0.02
C ASP A 97 30.02 -12.78 0.57
N GLN A 98 29.02 -12.13 -0.05
CA GLN A 98 28.46 -10.86 0.43
C GLN A 98 27.66 -11.04 1.72
N LEU A 99 26.88 -12.11 1.84
CA LEU A 99 26.14 -12.44 3.06
C LEU A 99 27.12 -12.65 4.23
N ARG A 100 28.18 -13.42 4.02
CA ARG A 100 29.23 -13.63 5.04
C ARG A 100 29.93 -12.33 5.44
N TYR A 101 30.11 -11.42 4.48
CA TYR A 101 30.66 -10.10 4.76
C TYR A 101 29.72 -9.28 5.64
N LEU A 102 28.41 -9.25 5.34
CA LEU A 102 27.40 -8.62 6.18
C LEU A 102 27.39 -9.21 7.60
N SER A 103 27.42 -10.55 7.73
CA SER A 103 27.47 -11.21 9.03
C SER A 103 28.66 -10.75 9.87
N ARG A 104 29.85 -10.61 9.26
CA ARG A 104 31.04 -10.10 9.95
C ARG A 104 30.86 -8.67 10.45
N LEU A 105 30.27 -7.79 9.64
CA LEU A 105 30.02 -6.40 10.04
C LEU A 105 29.06 -6.34 11.23
N ARG A 106 28.01 -7.18 11.23
CA ARG A 106 27.06 -7.28 12.34
C ARG A 106 27.72 -7.78 13.63
N GLU A 107 28.61 -8.77 13.53
CA GLU A 107 29.40 -9.24 14.68
C GLU A 107 30.35 -8.17 15.23
N GLU A 108 30.96 -7.37 14.36
CA GLU A 108 31.96 -6.36 14.76
C GLU A 108 31.32 -5.08 15.33
N HIS A 109 30.20 -4.64 14.77
CA HIS A 109 29.60 -3.33 15.07
C HIS A 109 28.24 -3.40 15.78
N GLY A 110 27.61 -4.57 15.82
CA GLY A 110 26.25 -4.73 16.34
C GLY A 110 25.19 -4.28 15.33
N ASP A 111 23.97 -4.82 15.48
CA ASP A 111 22.89 -4.60 14.53
C ASP A 111 22.40 -3.15 14.50
N ASP A 112 22.30 -2.51 15.67
CA ASP A 112 21.83 -1.13 15.83
C ASP A 112 22.60 -0.14 14.92
N THR A 113 23.92 -0.32 14.77
CA THR A 113 24.76 0.58 13.95
C THR A 113 24.56 0.42 12.44
N LEU A 114 23.89 -0.66 12.00
CA LEU A 114 23.66 -0.99 10.60
C LEU A 114 22.19 -0.80 10.20
N THR A 115 21.29 -0.64 11.17
CA THR A 115 19.84 -0.51 10.97
C THR A 115 19.27 0.85 11.40
N ASP A 116 20.01 1.66 12.17
CA ASP A 116 19.63 3.05 12.47
C ASP A 116 19.81 3.95 11.23
N ASP A 117 18.71 4.60 10.79
CA ASP A 117 18.69 5.74 9.86
C ASP A 117 19.20 7.05 10.51
#